data_AF-A0A2S9F667-F1
#
_entry.id   AF-A0A2S9F667-F1
#
_cell.length_a   1.000
_cell.length_b   1.000
_cell.length_c   1.000
_cell.angle_alpha   90.00
_cell.angle_beta   90.00
_cell.angle_gamma   90.00
#
_symmetry.space_group_name_H-M   'P 1'
#
loop_
_entity.id
_entity.type
_entity.pdbx_description
1 polymer ?
#
loop_
_entity_poly.entity_id
_entity_poly.type
_entity_poly.pdbx_seq_one_letter_code
_entity_poly.pdbx_strand_id
1 'polypeptide(L)'
;MVCHVLLVESDAGLVLVDTGFGTRDCDDPGRFGHIRRRLIRPVLDHAETAAQQVEQLGFDRKDVRHIIVTHFDADHIGGLADFPDARVHVTATEAFGAMHSRLIQNRIRFRPPQWAHGPKLVEHDPRGEAWRGFAAAK
;
A
#
# COMPACT_ATOMS: atom_id res chain seq x y z
N MET A 1 -4.83 -16.43 -3.24
CA MET A 1 -3.77 -15.40 -3.32
C MET A 1 -3.44 -15.01 -1.90
N VAL A 2 -2.17 -14.79 -1.59
CA VAL A 2 -1.73 -14.35 -0.26
C VAL A 2 -0.96 -13.05 -0.46
N CYS A 3 -1.34 -12.00 0.26
CA CYS A 3 -0.66 -10.72 0.28
C CYS A 3 -0.03 -10.57 1.66
N HIS A 4 1.30 -10.57 1.72
CA HIS A 4 2.01 -10.41 2.99
C HIS A 4 2.25 -8.93 3.26
N VAL A 5 1.98 -8.53 4.50
CA VAL A 5 2.34 -7.22 5.05
C VAL A 5 3.34 -7.47 6.17
N LEU A 6 4.39 -6.67 6.23
CA LEU A 6 5.37 -6.71 7.33
C LEU A 6 5.17 -5.50 8.23
N LEU A 7 5.18 -5.71 9.55
CA LEU A 7 5.28 -4.66 10.55
C LEU A 7 6.70 -4.64 11.09
N VAL A 8 7.34 -3.48 11.07
CA VAL A 8 8.71 -3.25 11.55
C VAL A 8 8.70 -2.16 12.61
N GLU A 9 9.24 -2.46 13.77
CA GLU A 9 9.53 -1.48 14.81
C GLU A 9 10.83 -0.76 14.50
N SER A 10 10.83 0.57 14.63
CA SER A 10 12.00 1.40 14.38
C SER A 10 12.00 2.64 15.27
N ASP A 11 13.15 3.32 15.36
CA ASP A 11 13.26 4.60 16.08
C ASP A 11 12.40 5.72 15.46
N ALA A 12 11.92 5.53 14.22
CA ALA A 12 11.01 6.45 13.53
C ALA A 12 9.50 6.12 13.76
N GLY A 13 9.20 5.15 14.62
CA GLY A 13 7.86 4.61 14.84
C GLY A 13 7.61 3.30 14.10
N LEU A 14 6.35 2.87 14.04
CA LEU A 14 5.97 1.65 13.33
C LEU A 14 5.99 1.89 11.81
N VAL A 15 6.57 0.94 11.10
CA VAL A 15 6.69 0.93 9.65
C VAL A 15 5.97 -0.29 9.09
N LEU A 16 5.09 -0.09 8.12
CA LEU A 16 4.54 -1.19 7.32
C LEU A 16 5.30 -1.34 6.00
N VAL A 17 5.49 -2.57 5.54
CA VAL A 17 5.80 -2.86 4.14
C VAL A 17 4.54 -3.39 3.49
N ASP A 18 4.01 -2.62 2.54
CA ASP A 18 2.65 -2.73 1.99
C ASP A 18 1.54 -2.65 3.05
N THR A 19 0.28 -2.70 2.62
CA THR A 19 -0.90 -2.63 3.50
C THR A 19 -1.96 -3.69 3.19
N GLY A 20 -1.74 -4.51 2.17
CA GLY A 20 -2.68 -5.56 1.81
C GLY A 20 -4.03 -5.00 1.36
N PHE A 21 -5.09 -5.78 1.57
CA PHE A 21 -6.47 -5.30 1.49
C PHE A 21 -6.84 -4.51 2.75
N GLY A 22 -7.55 -3.40 2.55
CA GLY A 22 -7.95 -2.50 3.63
C GLY A 22 -9.39 -2.71 4.11
N THR A 23 -9.75 -2.06 5.23
CA THR A 23 -11.12 -2.11 5.74
C THR A 23 -12.15 -1.67 4.68
N ARG A 24 -11.83 -0.63 3.91
CA ARG A 24 -12.67 -0.14 2.82
C ARG A 24 -12.81 -1.12 1.65
N ASP A 25 -11.86 -2.04 1.44
CA ASP A 25 -12.01 -3.10 0.43
C ASP A 25 -12.95 -4.20 0.92
N CYS A 26 -12.95 -4.49 2.22
CA CYS A 26 -13.93 -5.38 2.86
C CYS A 26 -15.35 -4.79 2.76
N ASP A 27 -15.49 -3.50 3.05
CA ASP A 27 -16.78 -2.78 2.99
C ASP A 27 -17.29 -2.62 1.56
N ASP A 28 -16.40 -2.26 0.62
CA ASP A 28 -16.69 -2.14 -0.80
C ASP A 28 -15.69 -2.95 -1.66
N PRO A 29 -15.98 -4.23 -1.90
CA PRO A 29 -15.17 -5.09 -2.77
C PRO A 29 -15.05 -4.60 -4.22
N GLY A 30 -15.86 -3.62 -4.64
CA GLY A 30 -15.77 -2.99 -5.95
C GLY A 30 -14.49 -2.17 -6.14
N ARG A 31 -13.86 -1.69 -5.05
CA ARG A 31 -12.60 -0.94 -5.07
C ARG A 31 -11.46 -1.73 -5.73
N PHE A 32 -11.36 -3.03 -5.44
CA PHE A 32 -10.43 -3.95 -6.09
C PHE A 32 -10.71 -4.18 -7.60
N GLY A 33 -11.95 -3.90 -8.04
CA GLY A 33 -12.42 -4.02 -9.42
C GLY A 33 -13.20 -5.32 -9.67
N HIS A 34 -14.42 -5.19 -10.19
CA HIS A 34 -15.37 -6.31 -10.33
C HIS A 34 -14.83 -7.52 -11.12
N ILE A 35 -14.14 -7.26 -12.25
CA ILE A 35 -13.57 -8.33 -13.08
C ILE A 35 -12.46 -9.07 -12.31
N ARG A 36 -11.53 -8.33 -11.70
CA ARG A 36 -10.43 -8.89 -10.91
C ARG A 36 -10.94 -9.70 -9.73
N ARG A 37 -11.89 -9.15 -8.98
CA ARG A 37 -12.55 -9.85 -7.87
C ARG A 37 -13.16 -11.18 -8.32
N ARG A 38 -13.85 -11.22 -9.47
CA ARG A 38 -14.48 -12.46 -9.97
C ARG A 38 -13.46 -13.54 -10.36
N LEU A 39 -12.29 -13.11 -10.86
CA LEU A 39 -11.21 -14.00 -11.30
C LEU A 39 -10.34 -14.47 -10.13
N ILE A 40 -9.86 -13.54 -9.30
CA ILE A 40 -8.90 -13.79 -8.22
C ILE A 40 -9.59 -14.31 -6.95
N ARG A 41 -10.83 -13.85 -6.70
CA ARG A 41 -11.65 -14.21 -5.54
C ARG A 41 -10.88 -14.09 -4.20
N PRO A 42 -10.33 -12.91 -3.88
CA PRO A 42 -9.70 -12.71 -2.58
C PRO A 42 -10.73 -12.90 -1.47
N VAL A 43 -10.29 -13.46 -0.35
CA VAL A 43 -11.02 -13.35 0.91
C VAL A 43 -10.82 -11.92 1.39
N LEU A 44 -11.92 -11.23 1.68
CA LEU A 44 -11.91 -9.85 2.17
C LEU A 44 -12.51 -9.88 3.58
N ASP A 45 -11.66 -10.10 4.56
CA ASP A 45 -12.03 -10.22 5.97
C ASP A 45 -11.37 -9.07 6.75
N HIS A 46 -12.17 -8.35 7.55
CA HIS A 46 -11.66 -7.30 8.41
C HIS A 46 -10.59 -7.82 9.39
N ALA A 47 -10.70 -9.08 9.82
CA ALA A 47 -9.74 -9.72 10.70
C ALA A 47 -8.34 -9.87 10.06
N GLU A 48 -8.26 -9.92 8.73
CA GLU A 48 -7.00 -10.06 7.98
C GLU A 48 -6.37 -8.71 7.60
N THR A 49 -7.07 -7.60 7.81
CA THR A 49 -6.55 -6.26 7.46
C THR A 49 -5.32 -5.92 8.30
N ALA A 50 -4.35 -5.22 7.70
CA ALA A 50 -3.16 -4.75 8.42
C ALA A 50 -3.54 -3.93 9.67
N ALA A 51 -4.59 -3.11 9.59
CA ALA A 51 -5.08 -2.32 10.72
C ALA A 51 -5.51 -3.20 11.90
N GLN A 52 -6.27 -4.26 11.64
CA GLN A 52 -6.72 -5.18 12.69
C GLN A 52 -5.57 -6.01 13.25
N GLN A 53 -4.64 -6.44 12.39
CA GLN A 53 -3.46 -7.22 12.80
C GLN A 53 -2.51 -6.39 13.69
N VAL A 54 -2.28 -5.12 13.37
CA VAL A 54 -1.49 -4.20 14.20
C VAL A 54 -2.11 -4.06 15.60
N GLU A 55 -3.43 -3.89 15.69
CA GLU A 55 -4.13 -3.79 16.98
C GLU A 55 -4.10 -5.11 17.77
N GLN A 56 -4.22 -6.26 17.10
CA GLN A 56 -4.10 -7.58 17.74
C GLN A 56 -2.71 -7.84 18.32
N LEU A 57 -1.66 -7.24 17.74
CA LEU A 57 -0.30 -7.28 18.26
C LEU A 57 -0.08 -6.34 19.45
N GLY A 58 -1.08 -5.54 19.83
CA GLY A 58 -1.03 -4.64 20.99
C GLY A 58 -0.55 -3.22 20.67
N PHE A 59 -0.44 -2.85 19.39
CA PHE A 59 -0.06 -1.51 18.96
C PHE A 59 -1.29 -0.66 18.60
N ASP A 60 -1.21 0.67 18.70
CA ASP A 60 -2.20 1.56 18.09
C ASP A 60 -1.87 1.73 16.60
N ARG A 61 -2.86 1.53 15.72
CA ARG A 61 -2.69 1.78 14.28
C ARG A 61 -2.20 3.20 13.97
N LYS A 62 -2.47 4.17 14.84
CA LYS A 62 -2.00 5.57 14.71
C LYS A 62 -0.49 5.72 14.92
N ASP A 63 0.16 4.72 15.51
CA ASP A 63 1.62 4.69 15.69
C ASP A 63 2.34 4.21 14.42
N VAL A 64 1.61 3.73 13.41
CA VAL A 64 2.14 3.54 12.06
C VAL A 64 2.40 4.91 11.43
N ARG A 65 3.67 5.29 11.39
CA ARG A 65 4.12 6.59 10.85
C ARG A 65 4.64 6.49 9.43
N HIS A 66 5.06 5.30 9.01
CA HIS A 66 5.63 5.07 7.69
C HIS A 66 5.04 3.82 7.04
N ILE A 67 4.80 3.90 5.74
CA ILE A 67 4.41 2.76 4.91
C ILE A 67 5.33 2.75 3.71
N ILE A 68 6.07 1.68 3.49
CA ILE A 68 6.87 1.46 2.30
C ILE A 68 6.04 0.58 1.38
N VAL A 69 5.63 1.10 0.23
CA VAL A 69 4.91 0.29 -0.76
C VAL A 69 5.91 -0.30 -1.75
N THR A 70 5.85 -1.62 -1.94
CA THR A 70 6.67 -2.31 -2.94
C THR A 70 6.25 -1.89 -4.35
N HIS A 71 4.94 -1.69 -4.54
CA HIS A 71 4.32 -1.17 -5.75
C HIS A 71 2.86 -0.73 -5.48
N PHE A 72 2.19 -0.11 -6.45
CA PHE A 72 0.88 0.55 -6.26
C PHE A 72 -0.33 -0.31 -6.66
N ASP A 73 -0.16 -1.63 -6.79
CA ASP A 73 -1.27 -2.53 -7.10
C ASP A 73 -2.25 -2.65 -5.93
N ALA A 74 -3.53 -2.86 -6.27
CA ALA A 74 -4.64 -2.69 -5.33
C ALA A 74 -4.60 -3.64 -4.12
N ASP A 75 -3.93 -4.78 -4.25
CA ASP A 75 -3.73 -5.77 -3.19
C ASP A 75 -2.51 -5.47 -2.29
N HIS A 76 -1.73 -4.43 -2.61
CA HIS A 76 -0.61 -3.92 -1.80
C HIS A 76 -0.95 -2.60 -1.10
N ILE A 77 -1.86 -1.80 -1.66
CA ILE A 77 -2.20 -0.46 -1.17
C ILE A 77 -3.64 -0.31 -0.66
N GLY A 78 -4.39 -1.42 -0.59
CA GLY A 78 -5.80 -1.42 -0.22
C GLY A 78 -6.07 -0.81 1.16
N GLY A 79 -5.15 -1.06 2.09
CA GLY A 79 -5.17 -0.57 3.48
C GLY A 79 -4.62 0.83 3.71
N LEU A 80 -4.16 1.56 2.69
CA LEU A 80 -3.59 2.91 2.90
C LEU A 80 -4.55 3.85 3.65
N ALA A 81 -5.85 3.75 3.38
CA ALA A 81 -6.86 4.61 4.00
C ALA A 81 -7.05 4.35 5.50
N ASP A 82 -6.56 3.22 6.02
CA ASP A 82 -6.64 2.84 7.43
C ASP A 82 -5.57 3.56 8.29
N PHE A 83 -4.57 4.18 7.64
CA PHE A 83 -3.42 4.84 8.25
C PHE A 83 -3.26 6.29 7.74
N PRO A 84 -4.24 7.19 7.97
CA PRO A 84 -4.28 8.52 7.35
C PRO A 84 -3.11 9.44 7.75
N ASP A 85 -2.44 9.14 8.86
CA ASP A 85 -1.32 9.94 9.35
C ASP A 85 0.04 9.49 8.81
N ALA A 86 0.13 8.30 8.22
CA ALA A 86 1.39 7.73 7.74
C ALA A 86 1.92 8.44 6.48
N ARG A 87 3.24 8.49 6.36
CA ARG A 87 3.93 8.86 5.11
C ARG A 87 4.10 7.60 4.26
N VAL A 88 3.69 7.67 3.00
CA VAL A 88 3.70 6.54 2.07
C VAL A 88 4.90 6.69 1.12
N HIS A 89 5.93 5.88 1.35
CA HIS A 89 7.17 5.85 0.61
C HIS A 89 7.04 4.96 -0.62
N VAL A 90 7.27 5.53 -1.79
CA VAL A 90 7.09 4.87 -3.09
C VAL A 90 8.17 5.34 -4.07
N THR A 91 8.51 4.55 -5.07
CA THR A 91 9.39 5.03 -6.14
C THR A 91 8.67 6.08 -7.00
N ALA A 92 9.38 7.12 -7.42
CA ALA A 92 8.83 8.15 -8.30
C ALA A 92 8.29 7.56 -9.62
N THR A 93 8.93 6.49 -10.12
CA THR A 93 8.48 5.78 -11.32
C THR A 93 7.12 5.13 -11.13
N GLU A 94 6.89 4.45 -10.00
CA GLU A 94 5.61 3.80 -9.72
C GLU A 94 4.51 4.83 -9.44
N ALA A 95 4.81 5.89 -8.68
CA ALA A 95 3.88 7.00 -8.45
C ALA A 95 3.46 7.68 -9.76
N PHE A 96 4.41 7.95 -10.66
CA PHE A 96 4.11 8.45 -12.00
C PHE A 96 3.21 7.48 -12.79
N GLY A 97 3.52 6.18 -12.75
CA GLY A 97 2.72 5.13 -13.37
C GLY A 97 1.27 5.11 -12.89
N ALA A 98 1.07 5.23 -11.58
CA ALA A 98 -0.25 5.16 -10.95
C ALA A 98 -1.09 6.43 -11.14
N MET A 99 -0.48 7.60 -11.01
CA MET A 99 -1.22 8.86 -10.86
C MET A 99 -1.18 9.76 -12.09
N HIS A 100 -0.16 9.64 -12.94
CA HIS A 100 0.10 10.61 -14.02
C HIS A 100 0.12 10.00 -15.42
N SER A 101 0.51 8.73 -15.54
CA SER A 101 0.62 8.05 -16.82
C SER A 101 -0.73 7.90 -17.52
N ARG A 102 -0.77 8.25 -18.81
CA ARG A 102 -1.95 8.10 -19.68
C ARG A 102 -2.01 6.75 -20.41
N LEU A 103 -1.02 5.88 -20.21
CA LEU A 103 -0.96 4.57 -20.87
C LEU A 103 -2.15 3.70 -20.45
N ILE A 104 -2.79 3.04 -21.43
CA ILE A 104 -3.98 2.20 -21.20
C ILE A 104 -3.67 1.09 -20.19
N GLN A 105 -2.50 0.46 -20.29
CA GLN A 105 -2.08 -0.58 -19.34
C GLN A 105 -2.05 -0.10 -17.89
N ASN A 106 -1.62 1.13 -17.63
CA ASN A 106 -1.56 1.70 -16.29
C ASN A 106 -2.96 2.06 -15.76
N ARG A 107 -3.86 2.53 -16.63
CA ARG A 107 -5.28 2.75 -16.30
C ARG A 107 -6.03 1.45 -15.99
N ILE A 108 -5.58 0.33 -16.57
CA ILE A 108 -6.09 -1.00 -16.25
C ILE A 108 -5.48 -1.50 -14.93
N ARG A 109 -4.17 -1.33 -14.75
CA ARG A 109 -3.38 -1.81 -13.61
C ARG A 109 -3.78 -1.14 -12.28
N PHE A 110 -3.73 0.18 -12.24
CA PHE A 110 -3.91 0.94 -11.01
C PHE A 110 -5.38 1.32 -10.79
N ARG A 111 -5.76 1.48 -9.51
CA ARG A 111 -7.16 1.68 -9.09
C ARG A 111 -7.30 2.99 -8.30
N PRO A 112 -7.72 4.11 -8.92
CA PRO A 112 -7.87 5.40 -8.26
C PRO A 112 -8.64 5.40 -6.92
N PRO A 113 -9.69 4.59 -6.73
CA PRO A 113 -10.36 4.47 -5.43
C PRO A 113 -9.45 4.07 -4.26
N GLN A 114 -8.29 3.46 -4.53
CA GLN A 114 -7.34 3.06 -3.48
C GLN A 114 -6.63 4.24 -2.83
N TRP A 115 -6.34 5.30 -3.58
CA TRP A 115 -5.67 6.50 -3.07
C TRP A 115 -6.54 7.77 -3.09
N ALA A 116 -7.85 7.63 -3.29
CA ALA A 116 -8.79 8.76 -3.33
C ALA A 116 -8.84 9.59 -2.02
N HIS A 117 -8.36 9.04 -0.91
CA HIS A 117 -8.23 9.74 0.37
C HIS A 117 -7.03 10.70 0.44
N GLY A 118 -6.17 10.73 -0.58
CA GLY A 118 -5.01 11.62 -0.65
C GLY A 118 -3.89 11.23 0.32
N PRO A 119 -3.27 10.04 0.17
CA PRO A 119 -2.15 9.64 1.01
C PRO A 119 -0.97 10.62 0.91
N LYS A 120 -0.22 10.78 1.99
CA LYS A 120 0.97 11.63 2.06
C LYS A 120 2.15 10.94 1.39
N LEU A 121 2.24 11.04 0.06
CA LEU A 121 3.29 10.37 -0.71
C LEU A 121 4.66 11.02 -0.50
N VAL A 122 5.67 10.17 -0.36
CA VAL A 122 7.09 10.50 -0.38
C VAL A 122 7.70 9.71 -1.52
N GLU A 123 7.98 10.40 -2.62
CA GLU A 123 8.52 9.78 -3.82
C GLU A 123 10.05 9.68 -3.74
N HIS A 124 10.58 8.55 -4.18
CA HIS A 124 12.00 8.23 -4.14
C HIS A 124 12.57 7.95 -5.54
N ASP A 125 13.71 8.56 -5.85
CA ASP A 125 14.50 8.29 -7.05
C ASP A 125 15.60 7.26 -6.74
N PRO A 126 15.96 6.37 -7.68
CA PRO A 126 17.04 5.38 -7.50
C PRO A 126 18.43 6.01 -7.67
N ARG A 127 18.68 7.13 -6.99
CA ARG A 127 19.92 7.91 -7.06
C ARG A 127 20.69 7.93 -5.72
N GLY A 128 20.34 7.05 -4.79
CA GLY A 128 21.03 6.87 -3.52
C GLY A 128 22.31 6.04 -3.64
N GLU A 129 23.01 5.90 -2.52
CA GLU A 129 24.19 5.04 -2.42
C GLU A 129 23.81 3.57 -2.65
N ALA A 130 24.57 2.85 -3.49
CA ALA A 130 24.23 1.47 -3.79
C ALA A 130 24.36 0.57 -2.55
N TRP A 131 23.39 -0.31 -2.35
CA TRP A 131 23.41 -1.31 -1.28
C TRP A 131 23.34 -2.71 -1.87
N ARG A 132 24.35 -3.54 -1.60
CA ARG A 132 24.46 -4.92 -2.13
C ARG A 132 24.25 -5.04 -3.65
N GLY A 133 24.69 -4.02 -4.41
CA GLY A 133 24.56 -3.99 -5.87
C GLY A 133 23.22 -3.44 -6.40
N PHE A 134 22.31 -3.01 -5.52
CA PHE A 134 21.06 -2.33 -5.87
C PHE A 134 21.18 -0.83 -5.67
N ALA A 135 20.60 -0.02 -6.56
CA ALA A 135 20.49 1.41 -6.34
C ALA A 135 19.57 1.68 -5.14
N ALA A 136 20.02 2.50 -4.18
CA ALA A 136 19.14 2.90 -3.09
C ALA A 136 18.22 4.05 -3.49
N ALA A 137 17.09 4.10 -2.81
CA ALA A 137 16.19 5.25 -2.80
C ALA A 137 16.88 6.47 -2.16
N LYS A 138 16.62 7.66 -2.71
CA LYS A 138 16.95 8.95 -2.11
C LYS A 138 15.69 9.76 -1.88
#